data_AF-A0A6V8F159-F1
#
_entry.id   AF-A0A6V8F159-F1
#
_cell.length_a   1.000
_cell.length_b   1.000
_cell.length_c   1.000
_cell.angle_alpha   90.00
_cell.angle_beta   90.00
_cell.angle_gamma   90.00
#
_symmetry.space_group_name_H-M   'P 1'
#
loop_
_entity.id
_entity.type
_entity.pdbx_description
1 polymer ?
#
loop_
_entity_poly.entity_id
_entity_poly.type
_entity_poly.pdbx_seq_one_letter_code
_entity_poly.pdbx_strand_id
1 'polypeptide(L)'
;MNEPKKLNKMTISIFLSFILIILIFVLTFQNDDLLVYGHVFAGAVTLAFALIGVIIGAMITGRIKKNTLGNLLKIHLVVNGYVNFLIIGTFLYGIWARVAHGEPLFFQSGDSLMTMLKGWLGVVLILVAMIQILPCIIVKNKQRKKQIHMVFGYLLLLLLIAQTLLGVVATLSGA
;
A
#
# COMPACT_ATOMS: atom_id res chain seq x y z
N MET A 1 32.40 -19.32 -15.51
CA MET A 1 30.93 -19.36 -15.63
C MET A 1 30.33 -18.88 -14.31
N ASN A 2 29.63 -17.75 -14.30
CA ASN A 2 28.90 -17.32 -13.10
C ASN A 2 27.62 -18.15 -13.01
N GLU A 3 27.45 -18.92 -11.93
CA GLU A 3 26.19 -19.62 -11.68
C GLU A 3 25.01 -18.62 -11.71
N PRO A 4 23.87 -18.97 -12.33
CA PRO A 4 22.70 -18.11 -12.32
C PRO A 4 22.27 -17.89 -10.88
N LYS A 5 22.28 -16.63 -10.42
CA LYS A 5 21.80 -16.26 -9.09
C LYS A 5 20.35 -16.73 -8.94
N LYS A 6 20.11 -17.73 -8.09
CA LYS A 6 18.76 -18.18 -7.75
C LYS A 6 17.92 -16.98 -7.28
N LEU A 7 16.79 -16.74 -7.94
CA LEU A 7 15.86 -15.69 -7.55
C LEU A 7 15.37 -15.97 -6.12
N ASN A 8 15.42 -14.96 -5.25
CA ASN A 8 14.92 -15.07 -3.90
C ASN A 8 13.39 -15.29 -3.92
N LYS A 9 12.88 -16.26 -3.12
CA LYS A 9 11.44 -16.53 -2.97
C LYS A 9 10.61 -15.27 -2.70
N MET A 10 11.14 -14.31 -1.93
CA MET A 10 10.49 -13.02 -1.70
C MET A 10 10.34 -12.20 -2.99
N THR A 11 11.38 -12.14 -3.81
CA THR A 11 11.36 -11.43 -5.10
C THR A 11 10.35 -12.07 -6.05
N ILE A 12 10.28 -13.40 -6.07
CA ILE A 12 9.27 -14.14 -6.84
C ILE A 12 7.86 -13.79 -6.35
N SER A 13 7.61 -13.79 -5.03
CA SER A 13 6.31 -13.46 -4.46
C SER A 13 5.87 -12.02 -4.78
N ILE A 14 6.77 -11.04 -4.65
CA ILE A 14 6.49 -9.65 -5.01
C ILE A 14 6.15 -9.56 -6.50
N PHE A 15 6.97 -10.17 -7.36
CA PHE A 15 6.74 -10.15 -8.81
C PHE A 15 5.42 -10.80 -9.22
N LEU A 16 5.09 -11.97 -8.64
CA LEU A 16 3.81 -12.65 -8.88
C LEU A 16 2.63 -11.80 -8.40
N SER A 17 2.73 -11.19 -7.21
CA SER A 17 1.66 -10.32 -6.70
C SER A 17 1.47 -9.08 -7.57
N PHE A 18 2.55 -8.51 -8.12
CA PHE A 18 2.50 -7.37 -9.01
C PHE A 18 1.79 -7.72 -10.34
N ILE A 19 2.18 -8.83 -10.97
CA ILE A 19 1.50 -9.33 -12.18
C ILE A 19 0.02 -9.60 -11.90
N LEU A 20 -0.29 -10.23 -10.76
CA LEU A 20 -1.66 -10.55 -10.39
C LEU A 20 -2.50 -9.28 -10.22
N ILE A 21 -1.96 -8.24 -9.58
CA ILE A 21 -2.66 -6.95 -9.43
C ILE A 21 -2.91 -6.30 -10.79
N ILE A 22 -1.91 -6.29 -11.69
CA ILE A 22 -2.11 -5.77 -13.05
C ILE A 22 -3.20 -6.54 -13.78
N LEU A 23 -3.15 -7.87 -13.74
CA LEU A 23 -4.13 -8.72 -14.41
C LEU A 23 -5.54 -8.44 -13.88
N ILE A 24 -5.69 -8.35 -12.56
CA ILE A 24 -6.97 -8.00 -11.93
C ILE A 24 -7.43 -6.63 -12.39
N PHE A 25 -6.58 -5.61 -12.36
CA PHE A 25 -6.93 -4.27 -12.83
C PHE A 25 -7.39 -4.28 -14.29
N VAL A 26 -6.66 -4.93 -15.20
CA VAL A 26 -7.05 -5.05 -16.61
C VAL A 26 -8.42 -5.73 -16.76
N LEU A 27 -8.66 -6.83 -16.03
CA LEU A 27 -9.93 -7.56 -16.08
C LEU A 27 -11.10 -6.76 -15.49
N THR A 28 -10.84 -5.98 -14.43
CA THR A 28 -11.87 -5.19 -13.75
C THR A 28 -12.11 -3.82 -14.38
N PHE A 29 -11.19 -3.32 -15.21
CA PHE A 29 -11.27 -1.96 -15.77
C PHE A 29 -12.50 -1.75 -16.67
N GLN A 30 -12.96 -2.80 -17.35
CA GLN A 30 -14.07 -2.69 -18.32
C GLN A 30 -15.46 -2.84 -17.69
N ASN A 31 -15.55 -3.16 -16.40
CA ASN A 31 -16.80 -3.42 -15.70
C ASN A 31 -16.82 -2.58 -14.43
N ASP A 32 -17.63 -1.53 -14.40
CA ASP A 32 -17.73 -0.61 -13.26
C ASP A 32 -17.99 -1.35 -11.93
N ASP A 33 -18.85 -2.36 -11.95
CA ASP A 33 -19.13 -3.21 -10.79
C ASP A 33 -17.90 -3.98 -10.32
N LEU A 34 -17.06 -4.46 -11.25
CA LEU A 34 -15.85 -5.23 -10.92
C LEU A 34 -14.67 -4.34 -10.52
N LEU A 35 -14.65 -3.08 -10.97
CA LEU A 35 -13.61 -2.10 -10.67
C LEU A 35 -13.37 -1.96 -9.17
N VAL A 36 -14.46 -1.92 -8.39
CA VAL A 36 -14.42 -1.82 -6.93
C VAL A 36 -13.74 -3.03 -6.31
N TYR A 37 -14.07 -4.25 -6.76
CA TYR A 37 -13.44 -5.47 -6.27
C TYR A 37 -11.94 -5.52 -6.57
N GLY A 38 -11.53 -5.05 -7.75
CA GLY A 38 -10.12 -4.93 -8.11
C GLY A 38 -9.37 -4.02 -7.13
N HIS A 39 -9.95 -2.85 -6.83
CA HIS A 39 -9.36 -1.88 -5.90
C HIS A 39 -9.29 -2.42 -4.45
N VAL A 40 -10.35 -3.10 -3.99
CA VAL A 40 -10.39 -3.73 -2.66
C VAL A 40 -9.35 -4.85 -2.54
N PHE A 41 -9.22 -5.69 -3.57
CA PHE A 41 -8.21 -6.75 -3.59
C PHE A 41 -6.79 -6.18 -3.50
N ALA A 42 -6.47 -5.16 -4.31
CA ALA A 42 -5.17 -4.51 -4.26
C ALA A 42 -4.92 -3.84 -2.90
N GLY A 43 -5.95 -3.26 -2.28
CA GLY A 43 -5.91 -2.75 -0.90
C GLY A 43 -5.58 -3.84 0.12
N ALA A 44 -6.23 -5.00 0.05
CA ALA A 44 -5.98 -6.13 0.94
C ALA A 44 -4.54 -6.68 0.81
N VAL A 45 -4.03 -6.83 -0.42
CA VAL A 45 -2.64 -7.24 -0.67
C VAL A 45 -1.67 -6.21 -0.10
N THR A 46 -1.92 -4.93 -0.33
CA THR A 46 -1.10 -3.82 0.20
C THR A 46 -1.07 -3.86 1.73
N LEU A 47 -2.22 -4.05 2.37
CA LEU A 47 -2.34 -4.16 3.82
C LEU A 47 -1.55 -5.36 4.38
N ALA A 48 -1.63 -6.53 3.72
CA ALA A 48 -0.86 -7.71 4.13
C ALA A 48 0.65 -7.45 4.10
N PHE A 49 1.16 -6.84 3.02
CA PHE A 49 2.58 -6.47 2.93
C PHE A 49 2.97 -5.38 3.93
N ALA A 50 2.10 -4.41 4.21
CA ALA A 50 2.34 -3.39 5.22
C ALA A 50 2.47 -4.00 6.62
N LEU A 51 1.60 -4.97 6.96
CA LEU A 51 1.65 -5.72 8.21
C LEU A 51 2.97 -6.47 8.36
N ILE A 52 3.39 -7.17 7.29
CA ILE A 52 4.69 -7.85 7.21
C ILE A 52 5.83 -6.84 7.42
N GLY A 53 5.77 -5.68 6.76
CA GLY A 53 6.76 -4.60 6.88
C GLY A 53 6.92 -4.11 8.32
N VAL A 54 5.81 -3.91 9.04
CA VAL A 54 5.79 -3.51 10.46
C VAL A 54 6.36 -4.60 11.37
N ILE A 55 5.99 -5.87 11.15
CA ILE A 55 6.53 -7.01 11.91
C ILE A 55 8.06 -7.09 11.74
N ILE A 56 8.56 -7.00 10.51
CA ILE A 56 10.02 -7.00 10.24
C ILE A 56 10.67 -5.78 10.90
N GLY A 57 10.05 -4.60 10.83
CA GLY A 57 10.52 -3.39 11.51
C GLY A 57 10.65 -3.61 13.02
N ALA A 58 9.67 -4.25 13.65
CA ALA A 58 9.70 -4.61 15.06
C ALA A 58 10.85 -5.59 15.38
N MET A 59 11.10 -6.59 14.53
CA MET A 59 12.25 -7.51 14.65
C MET A 59 13.60 -6.79 14.52
N ILE A 60 13.74 -5.84 13.60
CA ILE A 60 14.96 -5.02 13.44
C ILE A 60 15.25 -4.25 14.73
N THR A 61 14.20 -3.67 15.33
CA THR A 61 14.30 -2.92 16.59
C THR A 61 14.44 -3.78 17.85
N GLY A 62 14.40 -5.12 17.72
CA GLY A 62 14.52 -6.05 18.84
C GLY A 62 13.25 -6.26 19.67
N ARG A 63 12.10 -5.75 19.22
CA ARG A 63 10.81 -5.90 19.92
C ARG A 63 10.16 -7.27 19.71
N ILE A 64 10.52 -7.97 18.63
CA ILE A 64 10.06 -9.34 18.32
C ILE A 64 11.29 -10.21 18.08
N LYS A 65 11.26 -11.47 18.56
CA LYS A 65 12.34 -12.43 18.36
C LYS A 65 12.60 -12.66 16.87
N LYS A 66 13.88 -12.70 16.49
CA LYS A 66 14.32 -12.96 15.12
C LYS A 66 14.33 -14.47 14.88
N ASN A 67 13.45 -14.95 13.99
CA ASN A 67 13.41 -16.37 13.59
C ASN A 67 13.96 -16.62 12.18
N THR A 68 14.45 -15.60 11.48
CA THR A 68 14.80 -15.68 10.06
C THR A 68 16.30 -15.51 9.79
N LEU A 69 16.83 -16.36 8.92
CA LEU A 69 18.17 -16.27 8.34
C LEU A 69 18.13 -15.30 7.16
N GLY A 70 18.43 -14.02 7.39
CA GLY A 70 18.50 -13.03 6.31
C GLY A 70 18.73 -11.60 6.78
N ASN A 71 19.14 -10.73 5.86
CA ASN A 71 19.28 -9.31 6.15
C ASN A 71 17.89 -8.65 6.24
N LEU A 72 17.34 -8.62 7.47
CA LEU A 72 16.02 -8.05 7.77
C LEU A 72 15.86 -6.62 7.27
N LEU A 73 16.91 -5.80 7.35
CA LEU A 73 16.86 -4.42 6.86
C LEU A 73 16.62 -4.39 5.36
N LYS A 74 17.31 -5.24 4.59
CA LYS A 74 17.11 -5.35 3.14
C LYS A 74 15.70 -5.83 2.80
N ILE A 75 15.19 -6.82 3.52
CA ILE A 75 13.82 -7.34 3.35
C ILE A 75 12.81 -6.23 3.65
N HIS A 76 12.96 -5.52 4.78
CA HIS A 76 12.11 -4.40 5.15
C HIS A 76 12.10 -3.29 4.09
N LEU A 77 13.26 -2.93 3.54
CA LEU A 77 13.36 -1.92 2.48
C LEU A 77 12.61 -2.37 1.21
N VAL A 78 12.79 -3.62 0.78
CA VAL A 78 12.12 -4.16 -0.42
C VAL A 78 10.61 -4.23 -0.22
N VAL A 79 10.15 -4.76 0.91
CA VAL A 79 8.72 -4.87 1.24
C VAL A 79 8.07 -3.49 1.30
N ASN A 80 8.65 -2.53 2.03
CA ASN A 80 8.06 -1.19 2.13
C ASN A 80 8.16 -0.38 0.83
N GLY A 81 9.22 -0.60 0.03
CA GLY A 81 9.29 -0.05 -1.32
C GLY A 81 8.13 -0.54 -2.19
N TYR A 82 7.83 -1.84 -2.10
CA TYR A 82 6.68 -2.42 -2.80
C TYR A 82 5.33 -1.90 -2.27
N VAL A 83 5.14 -1.81 -0.95
CA VAL A 83 3.93 -1.20 -0.35
C VAL A 83 3.70 0.22 -0.85
N ASN A 84 4.73 1.08 -0.83
CA ASN A 84 4.61 2.44 -1.32
C ASN A 84 4.28 2.49 -2.81
N PHE A 85 4.90 1.61 -3.61
CA PHE A 85 4.60 1.50 -5.03
C PHE A 85 3.14 1.09 -5.25
N LEU A 86 2.61 0.12 -4.49
CA LEU A 86 1.20 -0.26 -4.56
C LEU A 86 0.29 0.89 -4.18
N ILE A 87 0.52 1.58 -3.06
CA ILE A 87 -0.31 2.72 -2.63
C ILE A 87 -0.41 3.79 -3.73
N ILE A 88 0.73 4.17 -4.31
CA ILE A 88 0.75 5.18 -5.38
C ILE A 88 0.08 4.63 -6.64
N GLY A 89 0.41 3.40 -7.03
CA GLY A 89 -0.12 2.77 -8.24
C GLY A 89 -1.63 2.57 -8.20
N THR A 90 -2.18 2.07 -7.09
CA THR A 90 -3.63 1.86 -6.93
C THR A 90 -4.39 3.18 -6.87
N PHE A 91 -3.83 4.22 -6.27
CA PHE A 91 -4.43 5.55 -6.29
C PHE A 91 -4.44 6.18 -7.69
N LEU A 92 -3.31 6.12 -8.40
CA LEU A 92 -3.24 6.61 -9.78
C LEU A 92 -4.16 5.83 -10.71
N TYR A 93 -4.27 4.51 -10.51
CA TYR A 93 -5.25 3.69 -11.21
C TYR A 93 -6.68 4.13 -10.91
N GLY A 94 -7.01 4.41 -9.64
CA GLY A 94 -8.32 4.96 -9.27
C GLY A 94 -8.63 6.29 -9.95
N ILE A 95 -7.68 7.23 -9.95
CA ILE A 95 -7.80 8.50 -10.68
C ILE A 95 -8.06 8.24 -12.17
N TRP A 96 -7.24 7.40 -12.79
CA TRP A 96 -7.35 7.09 -14.20
C TRP A 96 -8.70 6.44 -14.55
N ALA A 97 -9.15 5.48 -13.74
CA ALA A 97 -10.44 4.83 -13.90
C ALA A 97 -11.59 5.85 -13.88
N ARG A 98 -11.60 6.77 -12.92
CA ARG A 98 -12.63 7.82 -12.85
C ARG A 98 -12.62 8.72 -14.10
N VAL A 99 -11.43 9.15 -14.53
CA VAL A 99 -11.30 9.96 -15.75
C VAL A 99 -11.77 9.21 -16.99
N ALA A 100 -11.45 7.92 -17.10
CA ALA A 100 -11.83 7.10 -18.24
C ALA A 100 -13.35 6.86 -18.34
N HIS A 101 -14.04 6.77 -17.19
CA HIS A 101 -15.49 6.57 -17.11
C HIS A 101 -16.27 7.89 -17.04
N GLY A 102 -15.59 9.05 -17.19
CA GLY A 102 -16.25 10.36 -17.13
C GLY A 102 -16.74 10.76 -15.74
N GLU A 103 -16.28 10.08 -14.70
CA GLU A 103 -16.61 10.40 -13.32
C GLU A 103 -15.83 11.64 -12.83
N PRO A 104 -16.42 12.44 -11.94
CA PRO A 104 -15.73 13.57 -11.34
C PRO A 104 -14.56 13.11 -10.48
N LEU A 105 -13.37 13.71 -10.67
CA LEU A 105 -12.17 13.36 -9.89
C LEU A 105 -12.31 13.61 -8.39
N PHE A 106 -12.95 14.73 -8.05
CA PHE A 106 -13.17 15.19 -6.69
C PHE A 106 -14.67 15.22 -6.38
N PHE A 107 -14.98 15.35 -5.10
CA PHE A 107 -16.36 15.34 -4.60
C PHE A 107 -17.26 16.30 -5.37
N GLN A 108 -18.51 15.88 -5.57
CA GLN A 108 -19.57 16.74 -6.06
C GLN A 108 -20.53 17.10 -4.93
N SER A 109 -21.18 18.27 -5.07
CA SER A 109 -22.25 18.68 -4.18
C SER A 109 -23.42 17.70 -4.29
N GLY A 110 -23.56 16.81 -3.32
CA GLY A 110 -24.55 15.73 -3.31
C GLY A 110 -23.98 14.35 -2.97
N ASP A 111 -22.64 14.20 -2.98
CA ASP A 111 -22.00 12.93 -2.61
C ASP A 111 -22.28 12.55 -1.16
N SER A 112 -22.43 11.24 -0.92
CA SER A 112 -22.49 10.72 0.43
C SER A 112 -21.21 11.07 1.20
N LEU A 113 -21.33 11.31 2.51
CA LEU A 113 -20.18 11.51 3.39
C LEU A 113 -19.14 10.39 3.25
N MET A 114 -19.61 9.16 3.01
CA MET A 114 -18.77 7.97 2.83
C MET A 114 -17.88 8.08 1.57
N THR A 115 -18.45 8.52 0.46
CA THR A 115 -17.72 8.73 -0.81
C THR A 115 -16.64 9.80 -0.63
N MET A 116 -16.97 10.91 0.03
CA MET A 116 -16.02 11.99 0.33
C MET A 116 -14.86 11.51 1.20
N LEU A 117 -15.16 10.79 2.29
CA LEU A 117 -14.15 10.29 3.22
C LEU A 117 -13.16 9.33 2.55
N LYS A 118 -13.62 8.41 1.70
CA LYS A 118 -12.76 7.48 0.96
C LYS A 118 -11.75 8.18 0.06
N GLY A 119 -12.20 9.21 -0.68
CA GLY A 119 -11.35 9.97 -1.59
C GLY A 119 -10.25 10.72 -0.83
N TRP A 120 -10.62 11.46 0.21
CA TRP A 120 -9.65 12.20 1.04
C TRP A 120 -8.69 11.28 1.80
N LEU A 121 -9.18 10.14 2.29
CA LEU A 121 -8.34 9.16 2.98
C LEU A 121 -7.27 8.57 2.05
N GLY A 122 -7.60 8.34 0.77
CA GLY A 122 -6.62 7.97 -0.26
C GLY A 122 -5.52 9.01 -0.47
N VAL A 123 -5.89 10.31 -0.49
CA VAL A 123 -4.91 11.41 -0.58
C VAL A 123 -4.00 11.45 0.65
N VAL A 124 -4.58 11.35 1.85
CA VAL A 124 -3.82 11.33 3.11
C VAL A 124 -2.85 10.13 3.15
N LEU A 125 -3.29 8.96 2.68
CA LEU A 125 -2.45 7.77 2.58
C LEU A 125 -1.19 8.01 1.73
N ILE A 126 -1.32 8.63 0.56
CA ILE A 126 -0.15 8.96 -0.27
C ILE A 126 0.77 9.93 0.44
N LEU A 127 0.22 11.00 1.02
CA LEU A 127 1.04 11.99 1.71
C LEU A 127 1.84 11.35 2.84
N VAL A 128 1.21 10.49 3.63
CA VAL A 128 1.88 9.73 4.70
C VAL A 128 2.91 8.76 4.13
N ALA A 129 2.60 8.03 3.06
CA ALA A 129 3.54 7.11 2.40
C ALA A 129 4.79 7.83 1.88
N MET A 130 4.63 9.02 1.28
CA MET A 130 5.74 9.87 0.84
C MET A 130 6.54 10.41 2.03
N ILE A 131 5.86 10.89 3.08
CA ILE A 131 6.50 11.33 4.33
C ILE A 131 7.26 10.20 4.99
N GLN A 132 6.88 8.94 4.84
CA GLN A 132 7.63 7.82 5.43
C GLN A 132 9.00 7.62 4.78
N ILE A 133 9.19 8.07 3.53
CA ILE A 133 10.46 8.03 2.79
C ILE A 133 11.34 9.24 3.13
N LEU A 134 10.74 10.42 3.35
CA LEU A 134 11.44 11.70 3.58
C LEU A 134 12.47 11.70 4.74
N PRO A 135 12.20 11.12 5.93
CA PRO A 135 13.16 11.01 7.02
C PRO A 135 14.44 10.29 6.61
N CYS A 136 14.40 9.43 5.59
CA CYS A 136 15.58 8.77 5.08
C CYS A 136 16.60 9.75 4.48
N ILE A 137 16.11 10.87 3.96
CA ILE A 137 16.87 11.84 3.16
C ILE A 137 17.24 13.09 3.99
N ILE A 138 16.28 13.62 4.77
CA ILE A 138 16.41 14.98 5.33
C ILE A 138 16.97 14.98 6.77
N VAL A 139 16.64 13.97 7.58
CA VAL A 139 16.94 14.01 9.02
C VAL A 139 18.32 13.44 9.32
N LYS A 140 19.26 14.32 9.72
CA LYS A 140 20.63 13.94 10.10
C LYS A 140 20.72 13.13 11.40
N ASN A 141 19.84 13.41 12.37
CA ASN A 141 19.83 12.69 13.65
C ASN A 141 19.18 11.30 13.51
N LYS A 142 19.98 10.25 13.71
CA LYS A 142 19.55 8.84 13.54
C LYS A 142 18.40 8.43 14.47
N GLN A 143 18.38 8.91 15.71
CA GLN A 143 17.34 8.57 16.69
C GLN A 143 16.03 9.25 16.36
N ARG A 144 16.07 10.56 16.05
CA ARG A 144 14.89 11.32 15.63
C ARG A 144 14.31 10.77 14.31
N LYS A 145 15.18 10.46 13.35
CA LYS A 145 14.81 9.79 12.09
C LYS A 145 14.06 8.49 12.35
N LYS A 146 14.59 7.63 13.24
CA LYS A 146 13.97 6.37 13.63
C LYS A 146 12.59 6.58 14.24
N GLN A 147 12.45 7.51 15.18
CA GLN A 147 11.16 7.79 15.84
C GLN A 147 10.11 8.26 14.84
N ILE A 148 10.44 9.24 13.99
CA ILE A 148 9.53 9.77 12.97
C ILE A 148 9.11 8.64 12.02
N HIS A 149 10.06 7.87 11.50
CA HIS A 149 9.76 6.74 10.60
C HIS A 149 8.84 5.70 11.25
N MET A 150 9.03 5.38 12.54
CA MET A 150 8.15 4.45 13.26
C MET A 150 6.73 5.00 13.45
N VAL A 151 6.60 6.27 13.84
CA VAL A 151 5.28 6.90 14.04
C VAL A 151 4.49 6.91 12.74
N PHE A 152 5.11 7.39 11.65
CA PHE A 152 4.45 7.40 10.34
C PHE A 152 4.20 5.99 9.80
N GLY A 153 5.08 5.03 10.07
CA GLY A 153 4.85 3.63 9.70
C GLY A 153 3.62 3.00 10.38
N TYR A 154 3.40 3.26 11.67
CA TYR A 154 2.20 2.81 12.36
C TYR A 154 0.95 3.55 11.91
N LEU A 155 1.06 4.88 11.71
CA LEU A 155 -0.03 5.68 11.19
C LEU A 155 -0.46 5.20 9.80
N LEU A 156 0.49 4.93 8.90
CA LEU A 156 0.23 4.40 7.56
C LEU A 156 -0.53 3.07 7.64
N LEU A 157 -0.11 2.16 8.52
CA LEU A 157 -0.79 0.89 8.70
C LEU A 157 -2.25 1.09 9.18
N LEU A 158 -2.48 1.96 10.16
CA LEU A 158 -3.83 2.24 10.65
C LEU A 158 -4.72 2.85 9.57
N LEU A 159 -4.18 3.77 8.77
CA LEU A 159 -4.90 4.37 7.65
C LEU A 159 -5.21 3.33 6.56
N LEU A 160 -4.29 2.39 6.28
CA LEU A 160 -4.53 1.30 5.33
C LEU A 160 -5.63 0.36 5.83
N ILE A 161 -5.66 0.05 7.13
CA ILE A 161 -6.75 -0.74 7.73
C ILE A 161 -8.08 -0.01 7.54
N ALA A 162 -8.14 1.28 7.90
CA ALA A 162 -9.35 2.08 7.75
C ALA A 162 -9.82 2.14 6.28
N GLN A 163 -8.92 2.43 5.33
CA GLN A 163 -9.23 2.49 3.90
C GLN A 163 -9.73 1.14 3.38
N THR A 164 -9.08 0.03 3.77
CA THR A 164 -9.47 -1.31 3.32
C THR A 164 -10.85 -1.68 3.88
N LEU A 165 -11.10 -1.42 5.17
CA LEU A 165 -12.40 -1.66 5.79
C LEU A 165 -13.51 -0.84 5.15
N LEU A 166 -13.27 0.45 4.86
CA LEU A 166 -14.23 1.30 4.17
C LEU A 166 -14.53 0.80 2.75
N GLY A 167 -13.52 0.30 2.04
CA GLY A 167 -13.70 -0.33 0.73
C GLY A 167 -14.53 -1.61 0.79
N VAL A 168 -14.26 -2.48 1.77
CA VAL A 168 -15.03 -3.71 1.98
C VAL A 168 -16.48 -3.39 2.33
N VAL A 169 -16.72 -2.48 3.29
CA VAL A 169 -18.07 -2.10 3.70
C VAL A 169 -18.87 -1.55 2.53
N ALA A 170 -18.26 -0.68 1.71
CA ALA A 170 -18.90 -0.14 0.51
C ALA A 170 -19.34 -1.21 -0.48
N THR A 171 -18.43 -2.15 -0.76
CA THR A 171 -18.67 -3.27 -1.66
C THR A 171 -19.83 -4.14 -1.16
N LEU A 172 -19.91 -4.36 0.16
CA LEU A 172 -20.98 -5.16 0.76
C LEU A 172 -22.31 -4.42 0.87
N SER A 173 -22.29 -3.08 1.00
CA SER A 173 -23.49 -2.26 1.07
C SER A 173 -24.12 -1.94 -0.28
N GLY A 174 -23.50 -2.35 -1.40
CA GLY A 174 -23.95 -2.02 -2.75
C GLY A 174 -23.91 -0.51 -3.03
N ALA A 175 -22.94 0.19 -2.45
CA ALA A 175 -22.79 1.65 -2.51
C ALA A 175 -21.47 2.07 -3.19
#